data_AF-A0A1Q5LGZ8-F1
#
_entry.id   AF-A0A1Q5LGZ8-F1
#
_cell.length_a   1.000
_cell.length_b   1.000
_cell.length_c   1.000
_cell.angle_alpha   90.00
_cell.angle_beta   90.00
_cell.angle_gamma   90.00
#
_symmetry.space_group_name_H-M   'P 1'
#
loop_
_entity.id
_entity.type
_entity.pdbx_description
1 polymer ?
#
loop_
_entity_poly.entity_id
_entity_poly.type
_entity_poly.pdbx_seq_one_letter_code
_entity_poly.pdbx_strand_id
1 'polypeptide(L)'
;MAPTYRLGDDVFYARVDGDEVRRGDVVLFSAPGRYPGGELVMQRVIGVGGDRIVCCEGEGSARRLTVNGRTFEEPYVKDGDVNGPFPRRYDVRVPQGRLFLLGDHRLNARDSRFFADDHGGTVPVEAVRGRVTEDRLGVVLLAGATLFGLLLALAGLICALAGRTRRHRPAEFDTELWPAHF
;
A
#
# COMPACT_ATOMS: atom_id res chain seq x y z
N MET A 1 2.63 10.43 9.99
CA MET A 1 1.61 10.22 8.95
C MET A 1 0.17 10.27 9.47
N ALA A 2 -0.08 10.60 10.74
CA ALA A 2 -1.44 10.90 11.19
C ALA A 2 -2.02 12.11 10.41
N PRO A 3 -3.34 12.21 10.20
CA PRO A 3 -4.37 11.27 10.62
C PRO A 3 -4.51 10.04 9.72
N THR A 4 -3.93 10.06 8.52
CA THR A 4 -4.05 9.00 7.52
C THR A 4 -3.57 7.65 8.04
N TYR A 5 -2.40 7.62 8.68
CA TYR A 5 -1.84 6.43 9.33
C TYR A 5 -1.41 6.78 10.76
N ARG A 6 -1.95 6.05 11.73
CA ARG A 6 -1.67 6.18 13.16
C ARG A 6 -0.67 5.13 13.62
N LEU A 7 -0.07 5.39 14.78
CA LEU A 7 0.80 4.41 15.42
C LEU A 7 -0.01 3.16 15.77
N GLY A 8 0.50 1.99 15.38
CA GLY A 8 -0.19 0.71 15.56
C GLY A 8 -1.05 0.27 14.36
N ASP A 9 -1.19 1.10 13.32
CA ASP A 9 -1.89 0.69 12.10
C ASP A 9 -1.08 -0.34 11.30
N ASP A 10 -1.73 -1.41 10.86
CA ASP A 10 -1.18 -2.33 9.87
C ASP A 10 -1.23 -1.71 8.47
N VAL A 11 -0.09 -1.67 7.80
CA VAL A 11 0.04 -1.14 6.44
C VAL A 11 0.50 -2.22 5.48
N PHE A 12 -0.18 -2.30 4.35
CA PHE A 12 0.23 -3.12 3.21
C PHE A 12 0.98 -2.25 2.23
N TYR A 13 2.04 -2.77 1.63
CA TYR A 13 2.78 -2.07 0.60
C TYR A 13 3.17 -3.03 -0.52
N ALA A 14 3.23 -2.50 -1.73
CA ALA A 14 3.81 -3.18 -2.88
C ALA A 14 5.23 -2.68 -3.09
N ARG A 15 6.14 -3.59 -3.46
CA ARG A 15 7.41 -3.18 -4.04
C ARG A 15 7.12 -2.59 -5.41
N VAL A 16 7.63 -1.40 -5.66
CA VAL A 16 7.47 -0.67 -6.92
C VAL A 16 8.82 -0.11 -7.32
N ASP A 17 9.04 0.02 -8.62
CA ASP A 17 10.18 0.77 -9.10
C ASP A 17 9.94 2.27 -8.90
N GLY A 18 11.03 3.01 -8.74
CA GLY A 18 10.98 4.42 -8.38
C GLY A 18 10.30 5.32 -9.42
N ASP A 19 10.31 4.89 -10.68
CA ASP A 19 9.66 5.53 -11.82
C ASP A 19 8.15 5.24 -11.91
N GLU A 20 7.63 4.29 -11.13
CA GLU A 20 6.19 4.04 -10.99
C GLU A 20 5.54 4.94 -9.93
N VAL A 21 6.34 5.60 -9.09
CA VAL A 21 5.85 6.48 -8.02
C VAL A 21 5.21 7.74 -8.61
N ARG A 22 4.05 8.12 -8.06
CA ARG A 22 3.24 9.27 -8.49
C ARG A 22 2.99 10.22 -7.33
N ARG A 23 2.60 11.46 -7.66
CA ARG A 23 2.12 12.44 -6.68
C ARG A 23 0.91 11.86 -5.95
N GLY A 24 0.84 12.07 -4.64
CA GLY A 24 -0.20 11.54 -3.76
C GLY A 24 0.12 10.17 -3.18
N ASP A 25 1.04 9.40 -3.76
CA ASP A 25 1.45 8.11 -3.21
C ASP A 25 2.06 8.27 -1.81
N VAL A 26 1.84 7.28 -0.95
CA VAL A 26 2.56 7.16 0.31
C VAL A 26 3.62 6.11 0.15
N VAL A 27 4.88 6.47 0.41
CA VAL A 27 6.03 5.60 0.18
C VAL A 27 6.76 5.29 1.48
N LEU A 28 7.29 4.07 1.55
CA LEU A 28 8.27 3.66 2.53
C LEU A 28 9.65 3.79 1.88
N PHE A 29 10.57 4.52 2.51
CA PHE A 29 11.91 4.72 2.00
C PHE A 29 12.97 4.63 3.10
N SER A 30 14.21 4.34 2.71
CA SER A 30 15.35 4.26 3.62
C SER A 30 16.34 5.39 3.34
N ALA A 31 16.63 6.20 4.35
CA ALA A 31 17.61 7.28 4.26
C ALA A 31 18.43 7.37 5.56
N PRO A 32 19.38 6.45 5.79
CA PRO A 32 20.08 6.31 7.07
C PRO A 32 20.86 7.56 7.49
N GLY A 33 21.38 8.34 6.53
CA GLY A 33 22.02 9.64 6.82
C GLY A 33 21.05 10.70 7.34
N ARG A 34 19.75 10.59 7.01
CA ARG A 34 18.69 11.48 7.48
C ARG A 34 17.95 10.95 8.70
N TYR A 35 17.90 9.63 8.87
CA TYR A 35 17.18 8.94 9.93
C TYR A 35 18.07 7.84 10.51
N PRO A 36 18.89 8.18 11.53
CA PRO A 36 19.74 7.20 12.19
C PRO A 36 18.87 6.14 12.88
N GLY A 37 19.26 4.86 12.75
CA GLY A 37 18.49 3.71 13.23
C GLY A 37 18.13 2.70 12.14
N GLY A 38 18.29 3.07 10.85
CA GLY A 38 18.06 2.16 9.73
C GLY A 38 16.60 1.83 9.45
N GLU A 39 15.68 2.49 10.14
CA GLU A 39 14.24 2.30 10.00
C GLU A 39 13.73 2.84 8.66
N LEU A 40 12.65 2.23 8.16
CA LEU A 40 11.91 2.77 7.03
C LEU A 40 11.06 3.95 7.48
N VAL A 41 11.08 5.00 6.68
CA VAL A 41 10.28 6.21 6.92
C VAL A 41 9.12 6.23 5.95
N MET A 42 7.95 6.61 6.45
CA MET A 42 6.73 6.74 5.65
C MET A 42 6.39 8.21 5.44
N GLN A 43 6.30 8.63 4.18
CA GLN A 43 5.91 10.00 3.79
C GLN A 43 5.12 9.98 2.50
N ARG A 44 4.38 11.07 2.23
CA ARG A 44 3.61 11.25 1.01
C ARG A 44 4.41 12.00 -0.04
N VAL A 45 4.32 11.52 -1.27
CA VAL A 45 4.93 12.13 -2.45
C VAL A 45 4.12 13.34 -2.86
N ILE A 46 4.73 14.52 -2.79
CA ILE A 46 4.11 15.77 -3.25
C ILE A 46 4.61 16.14 -4.63
N GLY A 47 5.90 15.92 -4.88
CA GLY A 47 6.55 16.19 -6.16
C GLY A 47 7.39 15.02 -6.66
N VAL A 48 7.39 14.83 -7.97
CA VAL A 48 8.28 13.91 -8.70
C VAL A 48 9.24 14.71 -9.58
N GLY A 49 10.23 14.03 -10.18
CA GLY A 49 11.25 14.67 -11.02
C GLY A 49 10.66 15.62 -12.08
N GLY A 50 11.18 16.85 -12.10
CA GLY A 50 10.73 17.92 -12.99
C GLY A 50 9.71 18.88 -12.36
N ASP A 51 9.12 18.52 -11.21
CA ASP A 51 8.13 19.39 -10.57
C ASP A 51 8.75 20.62 -9.93
N ARG A 52 7.98 21.71 -9.91
CA ARG A 52 8.22 22.87 -9.04
C ARG A 52 7.18 22.89 -7.93
N ILE A 53 7.64 22.78 -6.69
CA ILE A 53 6.82 22.80 -5.48
C ILE A 53 7.00 24.14 -4.80
N VAL A 54 5.91 24.89 -4.63
CA VAL A 54 5.93 26.17 -3.93
C VAL A 54 4.99 26.09 -2.74
N CYS A 55 5.52 26.36 -1.54
CA CYS A 55 4.68 26.64 -0.39
C CYS A 55 5.09 27.95 0.28
N CYS A 56 4.18 28.79 0.73
CA CYS A 56 2.75 28.69 0.49
C CYS A 56 2.27 30.01 -0.08
N GLU A 57 1.44 29.91 -1.11
CA GLU A 57 0.74 31.04 -1.70
C GLU A 57 -0.52 31.32 -0.87
N GLY A 58 -0.92 32.59 -0.76
CA GLY A 58 -2.01 33.03 0.11
C GLY A 58 -1.60 33.35 1.54
N GLU A 59 -2.55 33.83 2.33
CA GLU A 59 -2.37 34.26 3.72
C GLU A 59 -3.36 33.57 4.66
N GLY A 60 -3.01 33.48 5.95
CA GLY A 60 -3.86 32.86 6.97
C GLY A 60 -4.27 31.42 6.62
N SER A 61 -5.55 31.11 6.76
CA SER A 61 -6.15 29.81 6.45
C SER A 61 -6.28 29.51 4.95
N ALA A 62 -6.05 30.52 4.09
CA ALA A 62 -6.07 30.37 2.64
C ALA A 62 -4.71 29.95 2.07
N ARG A 63 -3.70 29.69 2.91
CA ARG A 63 -2.40 29.19 2.46
C ARG A 63 -2.59 27.86 1.70
N ARG A 64 -1.96 27.76 0.53
CA ARG A 64 -1.97 26.56 -0.31
C ARG A 64 -0.57 26.22 -0.78
N LEU A 65 -0.32 24.92 -0.92
CA LEU A 65 0.82 24.38 -1.64
C LEU A 65 0.46 24.29 -3.13
N THR A 66 1.38 24.70 -3.99
CA THR A 66 1.21 24.57 -5.44
C THR A 66 2.28 23.64 -6.03
N VAL A 67 1.87 22.86 -7.01
CA VAL A 67 2.74 22.01 -7.83
C VAL A 67 2.60 22.46 -9.27
N ASN A 68 3.71 22.89 -9.88
CA ASN A 68 3.75 23.44 -11.23
C ASN A 68 2.75 24.61 -11.43
N GLY A 69 2.61 25.46 -10.40
CA GLY A 69 1.72 26.63 -10.41
C GLY A 69 0.23 26.32 -10.27
N ARG A 70 -0.14 25.05 -10.02
CA ARG A 70 -1.52 24.66 -9.72
C ARG A 70 -1.65 24.28 -8.26
N THR A 71 -2.75 24.68 -7.63
CA THR A 71 -3.07 24.25 -6.26
C THR A 71 -3.07 22.73 -6.18
N PHE A 72 -2.31 22.20 -5.23
CA PHE A 72 -2.31 20.78 -4.92
C PHE A 72 -3.33 20.53 -3.81
N GLU A 73 -4.29 19.65 -4.06
CA GLU A 73 -5.33 19.34 -3.08
C GLU A 73 -4.77 18.40 -2.02
N GLU A 74 -4.90 18.81 -0.74
CA GLU A 74 -4.30 18.09 0.38
C GLU A 74 -5.36 17.70 1.45
N PRO A 75 -6.42 16.95 1.11
CA PRO A 75 -7.49 16.62 2.06
C PRO A 75 -7.02 15.73 3.23
N TYR A 76 -5.87 15.09 3.08
CA TYR A 76 -5.23 14.23 4.07
C TYR A 76 -4.43 14.99 5.13
N VAL A 77 -4.18 16.30 4.95
CA VAL A 77 -3.34 17.07 5.86
C VAL A 77 -4.07 17.35 7.16
N LYS A 78 -3.41 17.04 8.29
CA LYS A 78 -3.98 17.25 9.61
C LYS A 78 -4.34 18.74 9.80
N ASP A 79 -5.57 19.01 10.22
CA ASP A 79 -6.10 20.34 10.53
C ASP A 79 -6.01 21.35 9.36
N GLY A 80 -5.78 20.86 8.12
CA GLY A 80 -5.57 21.70 6.94
C GLY A 80 -4.29 22.54 6.99
N ASP A 81 -3.37 22.26 7.92
CA ASP A 81 -2.12 23.00 8.06
C ASP A 81 -1.13 22.62 6.97
N VAL A 82 -1.09 23.39 5.89
CA VAL A 82 -0.24 23.11 4.73
C VAL A 82 1.27 23.21 5.02
N ASN A 83 1.72 23.85 6.12
CA ASN A 83 3.16 24.11 6.33
C ASN A 83 3.73 23.77 7.71
N GLY A 84 2.92 23.42 8.71
CA GLY A 84 3.44 23.15 10.04
C GLY A 84 4.08 24.39 10.69
N PRO A 85 5.04 24.21 11.63
CA PRO A 85 5.67 25.32 12.34
C PRO A 85 6.65 26.10 11.45
N PHE A 86 6.81 25.74 10.17
CA PHE A 86 7.80 26.35 9.30
C PHE A 86 7.34 27.74 8.86
N PRO A 87 8.02 28.82 9.28
CA PRO A 87 7.67 30.17 8.82
C PRO A 87 8.13 30.39 7.37
N ARG A 88 9.09 29.58 6.90
CA ARG A 88 9.73 29.76 5.60
C ARG A 88 8.85 29.28 4.46
N ARG A 89 8.74 30.16 3.45
CA ARG A 89 8.32 29.75 2.11
C ARG A 89 9.44 28.91 1.49
N TYR A 90 9.09 27.93 0.69
CA TYR A 90 10.02 27.16 -0.11
C TYR A 90 9.55 27.09 -1.55
N ASP A 91 10.51 27.08 -2.47
CA ASP A 91 10.33 26.95 -3.91
C ASP A 91 11.38 25.95 -4.39
N VAL A 92 10.95 24.72 -4.62
CA VAL A 92 11.82 23.59 -4.88
C VAL A 92 11.55 23.07 -6.28
N ARG A 93 12.58 23.01 -7.12
CA ARG A 93 12.57 22.23 -8.36
C ARG A 93 13.10 20.84 -8.08
N VAL A 94 12.25 19.83 -8.19
CA VAL A 94 12.58 18.44 -7.92
C VAL A 94 13.47 17.91 -9.06
N PRO A 95 14.72 17.49 -8.79
CA PRO A 95 15.57 16.92 -9.83
C PRO A 95 15.00 15.61 -10.38
N GLN A 96 15.38 15.25 -11.60
CA GLN A 96 15.04 13.94 -12.17
C GLN A 96 15.55 12.81 -11.28
N GLY A 97 14.77 11.73 -11.16
CA GLY A 97 15.07 10.60 -10.28
C GLY A 97 14.95 10.92 -8.78
N ARG A 98 14.28 12.01 -8.40
CA ARG A 98 14.07 12.38 -7.00
C ARG A 98 12.62 12.74 -6.71
N LEU A 99 12.28 12.74 -5.43
CA LEU A 99 10.95 12.97 -4.87
C LEU A 99 11.00 14.09 -3.84
N PHE A 100 9.95 14.88 -3.76
CA PHE A 100 9.71 15.80 -2.64
C PHE A 100 8.62 15.20 -1.75
N LEU A 101 8.97 14.89 -0.51
CA LEU A 101 8.13 14.11 0.39
C LEU A 101 7.72 14.95 1.60
N LEU A 102 6.43 14.93 1.94
CA LEU A 102 5.89 15.59 3.14
C LEU A 102 5.15 14.58 4.01
N GLY A 103 5.18 14.81 5.33
CA GLY A 103 4.29 14.10 6.24
C GLY A 103 2.89 14.70 6.26
N ASP A 104 1.88 13.84 6.44
CA ASP A 104 0.47 14.28 6.52
C ASP A 104 0.17 15.12 7.78
N HIS A 105 0.92 14.92 8.86
CA HIS A 105 0.91 15.80 10.03
C HIS A 105 2.07 16.77 9.91
N ARG A 106 1.85 17.89 9.20
CA ARG A 106 2.92 18.85 8.86
C ARG A 106 3.66 19.38 10.08
N LEU A 107 2.96 19.52 11.21
CA LEU A 107 3.54 20.06 12.45
C LEU A 107 4.64 19.20 13.06
N ASN A 108 4.60 17.87 12.87
CA ASN A 108 5.50 16.93 13.54
C ASN A 108 6.34 16.08 12.58
N ALA A 109 6.34 16.41 11.29
CA ALA A 109 6.98 15.62 10.25
C ALA A 109 8.38 16.13 9.93
N ARG A 110 9.41 15.36 10.30
CA ARG A 110 10.79 15.56 9.84
C ARG A 110 10.93 15.09 8.38
N ASP A 111 10.48 15.90 7.44
CA ASP A 111 10.34 15.59 6.01
C ASP A 111 11.23 16.45 5.10
N SER A 112 10.99 16.51 3.79
CA SER A 112 11.85 17.25 2.86
C SER A 112 12.12 18.70 3.30
N ARG A 113 11.19 19.35 4.00
CA ARG A 113 11.37 20.73 4.51
C ARG A 113 12.49 20.84 5.54
N PHE A 114 12.70 19.79 6.34
CA PHE A 114 13.76 19.74 7.36
C PHE A 114 15.16 19.55 6.77
N PHE A 115 15.25 18.99 5.56
CA PHE A 115 16.53 18.64 4.93
C PHE A 115 16.86 19.52 3.72
N ALA A 116 16.38 20.77 3.72
CA ALA A 116 16.54 21.69 2.58
C ALA A 116 18.02 21.86 2.15
N ASP A 117 18.95 21.83 3.10
CA ASP A 117 20.39 21.96 2.83
C ASP A 117 21.00 20.70 2.16
N ASP A 118 20.27 19.58 2.13
CA ASP A 118 20.65 18.32 1.51
C ASP A 118 19.80 18.08 0.25
N HIS A 119 20.34 18.44 -0.92
CA HIS A 119 19.68 18.30 -2.23
C HIS A 119 18.26 18.91 -2.27
N GLY A 120 18.06 20.06 -1.62
CA GLY A 120 16.74 20.72 -1.56
C GLY A 120 15.70 19.91 -0.77
N GLY A 121 16.14 19.00 0.11
CA GLY A 121 15.26 18.11 0.87
C GLY A 121 14.75 16.91 0.10
N THR A 122 15.04 16.82 -1.20
CA THR A 122 14.50 15.76 -2.05
C THR A 122 15.13 14.41 -1.73
N VAL A 123 14.38 13.34 -1.94
CA VAL A 123 14.77 11.95 -1.68
C VAL A 123 14.97 11.22 -3.01
N PRO A 124 16.05 10.44 -3.19
CA PRO A 124 16.22 9.66 -4.41
C PRO A 124 15.13 8.60 -4.58
N VAL A 125 14.68 8.34 -5.81
CA VAL A 125 13.65 7.31 -6.08
C VAL A 125 14.16 5.90 -5.72
N GLU A 126 15.46 5.65 -5.84
CA GLU A 126 16.13 4.40 -5.46
C GLU A 126 16.15 4.13 -3.95
N ALA A 127 15.87 5.15 -3.13
CA ALA A 127 15.70 4.99 -1.69
C ALA A 127 14.33 4.39 -1.33
N VAL A 128 13.37 4.41 -2.24
CA VAL A 128 12.03 3.84 -2.03
C VAL A 128 12.13 2.32 -1.95
N ARG A 129 11.46 1.75 -0.95
CA ARG A 129 11.37 0.30 -0.70
C ARG A 129 9.99 -0.26 -1.03
N GLY A 130 8.98 0.60 -1.04
CA GLY A 130 7.64 0.25 -1.49
C GLY A 130 6.67 1.41 -1.40
N ARG A 131 5.53 1.23 -2.06
CA ARG A 131 4.39 2.14 -2.03
C ARG A 131 3.28 1.51 -1.21
N VAL A 132 2.75 2.25 -0.24
CA VAL A 132 1.64 1.82 0.60
C VAL A 132 0.39 1.69 -0.27
N THR A 133 -0.34 0.59 -0.09
CA THR A 133 -1.53 0.25 -0.86
C THR A 133 -2.72 0.10 0.08
N GLU A 134 -3.87 0.62 -0.31
CA GLU A 134 -5.13 0.44 0.44
C GLU A 134 -5.80 -0.90 0.11
N ASP A 135 -5.36 -1.57 -0.97
CA ASP A 135 -5.99 -2.77 -1.51
C ASP A 135 -5.70 -4.03 -0.67
N ARG A 136 -6.56 -4.26 0.33
CA ARG A 136 -6.69 -5.58 0.98
C ARG A 136 -7.35 -6.63 0.08
N LEU A 137 -7.91 -6.21 -1.05
CA LEU A 137 -8.70 -7.07 -1.94
C LEU A 137 -7.91 -8.28 -2.42
N GLY A 138 -6.63 -8.12 -2.75
CA GLY A 138 -5.77 -9.22 -3.18
C GLY A 138 -5.63 -10.31 -2.11
N VAL A 139 -5.47 -9.92 -0.85
CA VAL A 139 -5.38 -10.86 0.28
C VAL A 139 -6.71 -11.58 0.50
N VAL A 140 -7.83 -10.85 0.42
CA VAL A 140 -9.18 -11.43 0.56
C VAL A 140 -9.47 -12.41 -0.57
N LEU A 141 -9.14 -12.06 -1.82
CA LEU A 141 -9.35 -12.94 -2.98
C LEU A 141 -8.50 -14.20 -2.90
N LEU A 142 -7.24 -14.11 -2.46
CA LEU A 142 -6.37 -15.28 -2.24
C LEU A 142 -6.91 -16.19 -1.13
N ALA A 143 -7.38 -15.61 -0.02
CA ALA A 143 -8.00 -16.37 1.06
C ALA A 143 -9.30 -17.05 0.59
N GLY A 144 -10.13 -16.35 -0.21
CA GLY A 144 -11.33 -16.92 -0.80
C GLY A 144 -11.03 -18.08 -1.75
N ALA A 145 -10.05 -17.90 -2.64
CA ALA A 145 -9.64 -18.93 -3.60
C ALA A 145 -9.07 -20.18 -2.92
N THR A 146 -8.27 -20.01 -1.86
CA THR A 146 -7.72 -21.15 -1.09
C THR A 146 -8.81 -21.90 -0.35
N LEU A 147 -9.76 -21.21 0.29
CA LEU A 147 -10.91 -21.84 0.94
C LEU A 147 -11.77 -22.62 -0.06
N PHE A 148 -12.04 -22.03 -1.22
CA PHE A 148 -12.81 -22.67 -2.29
C PHE A 148 -12.11 -23.93 -2.81
N GLY A 149 -10.79 -23.88 -3.02
CA GLY A 149 -9.99 -25.03 -3.42
C GLY A 149 -10.02 -26.18 -2.39
N LEU A 150 -9.93 -25.86 -1.10
CA LEU A 150 -10.03 -26.86 -0.02
C LEU A 150 -11.42 -27.52 0.02
N LEU A 151 -12.49 -26.75 -0.19
CA LEU A 151 -13.86 -27.28 -0.27
C LEU A 151 -14.02 -28.25 -1.45
N LEU A 152 -13.48 -27.92 -2.63
CA LEU A 152 -13.50 -28.81 -3.80
C LEU A 152 -12.71 -30.11 -3.54
N ALA A 153 -11.55 -30.02 -2.89
CA ALA A 153 -10.75 -31.20 -2.54
C ALA A 153 -11.47 -32.13 -1.56
N LEU A 154 -12.13 -31.55 -0.53
CA LEU A 154 -12.96 -32.31 0.42
C LEU A 154 -14.15 -32.98 -0.28
N ALA A 155 -14.87 -32.27 -1.14
CA ALA A 155 -15.97 -32.83 -1.92
C ALA A 155 -15.48 -33.99 -2.81
N GLY A 156 -14.34 -33.81 -3.49
CA GLY A 156 -13.71 -34.86 -4.29
C GLY A 156 -13.35 -36.10 -3.46
N LEU A 157 -12.80 -35.92 -2.26
CA LEU A 157 -12.48 -37.01 -1.34
C LEU A 157 -13.73 -37.78 -0.89
N ILE A 158 -14.81 -37.07 -0.55
CA ILE A 158 -16.11 -37.67 -0.18
C ILE A 158 -16.66 -38.51 -1.34
N CYS A 159 -16.66 -37.96 -2.56
CA CYS A 159 -17.11 -38.68 -3.74
C CYS A 159 -16.26 -39.93 -4.02
N ALA A 160 -14.93 -39.85 -3.85
CA ALA A 160 -14.04 -40.99 -4.03
C ALA A 160 -14.28 -42.09 -2.99
N LEU A 161 -14.45 -41.74 -1.72
CA LEU A 161 -14.77 -42.68 -0.65
C LEU A 161 -16.13 -43.35 -0.87
N ALA A 162 -17.16 -42.60 -1.23
CA ALA A 162 -18.48 -43.13 -1.57
C ALA A 162 -18.46 -44.05 -2.81
N GLY A 163 -17.62 -43.73 -3.80
CA GLY A 163 -17.40 -44.60 -4.97
C GLY A 163 -16.72 -45.91 -4.59
N ARG A 164 -15.77 -45.87 -3.65
CA ARG A 164 -15.04 -47.06 -3.16
C ARG A 164 -15.97 -47.99 -2.37
N THR A 165 -16.82 -47.45 -1.50
CA THR A 165 -17.78 -48.25 -0.73
C THR A 165 -18.84 -48.90 -1.62
N ARG A 166 -19.27 -48.24 -2.70
CA ARG A 166 -20.18 -48.84 -3.70
C ARG A 166 -19.54 -50.00 -4.46
N ARG A 167 -18.27 -49.89 -4.86
CA ARG A 167 -17.54 -50.98 -5.53
C ARG A 167 -17.30 -52.20 -4.63
N HIS A 168 -17.26 -52.00 -3.32
CA HIS A 168 -17.07 -53.06 -2.33
C HIS A 168 -18.38 -53.66 -1.80
N ARG A 169 -19.56 -53.22 -2.25
CA ARG A 169 -20.78 -53.99 -1.98
C ARG A 169 -20.74 -55.27 -2.82
N PRO A 170 -20.66 -56.46 -2.20
CA PRO A 170 -20.75 -57.70 -2.96
C PRO A 170 -22.08 -57.71 -3.70
N ALA A 171 -22.07 -58.18 -4.94
CA ALA A 171 -23.31 -58.45 -5.66
C ALA A 171 -24.13 -59.42 -4.82
N GLU A 172 -25.32 -59.00 -4.42
CA GLU A 172 -26.30 -59.87 -3.79
C GLU A 172 -26.68 -60.90 -4.87
N PHE A 173 -26.06 -62.09 -4.77
CA PHE A 173 -26.41 -63.22 -5.62
C PHE A 173 -27.80 -63.65 -5.18
N ASP A 174 -28.80 -63.30 -5.98
CA ASP A 174 -30.17 -63.77 -5.81
C ASP A 174 -30.16 -65.30 -6.02
N THR A 175 -30.18 -66.05 -4.93
CA THR A 175 -30.18 -67.53 -4.95
C THR A 175 -31.55 -68.14 -5.25
N GLU A 176 -32.57 -67.34 -5.58
CA GLU A 176 -33.85 -67.86 -6.05
C GLU A 176 -33.83 -67.97 -7.57
N LEU A 177 -33.53 -69.15 -8.12
CA LEU A 177 -34.02 -69.60 -9.44
C LEU A 177 -33.61 -71.07 -9.67
N TRP A 178 -34.17 -72.00 -8.88
CA TRP A 178 -34.35 -73.37 -9.38
C TRP A 178 -35.65 -73.97 -8.84
N PRO A 179 -36.72 -74.07 -9.65
CA PRO A 179 -37.88 -74.84 -9.27
C PRO A 179 -37.52 -76.32 -9.38
N ALA A 180 -37.53 -77.02 -8.24
CA ALA A 180 -37.42 -78.47 -8.19
C ALA A 180 -38.69 -79.09 -8.81
N HIS A 181 -38.58 -79.54 -10.06
CA HIS A 181 -39.58 -80.38 -10.70
C HIS A 181 -38.96 -81.72 -11.12
N PHE A 182 -39.51 -82.78 -10.50
CA PHE A 182 -39.45 -84.22 -10.75
C PHE A 182 -38.20 -84.99 -10.34
#